data_AF-A0A1V2Q401-F1
#
_entry.id   AF-A0A1V2Q401-F1
#
_cell.length_a   1.000
_cell.length_b   1.000
_cell.length_c   1.000
_cell.angle_alpha   90.00
_cell.angle_beta   90.00
_cell.angle_gamma   90.00
#
_symmetry.space_group_name_H-M   'P 1'
#
loop_
_entity.id
_entity.type
_entity.pdbx_description
1 polymer ?
#
loop_
_entity_poly.entity_id
_entity_poly.type
_entity_poly.pdbx_seq_one_letter_code
_entity_poly.pdbx_strand_id
1 'polypeptide(L)'
;MKRPQYLTALGASLAGFLAITAAVFSGLRASTGLSPAQFREQVMGGELLPQTRAIYQRAAARGEIDPERIPPAVLALPFDLLRHDLLMSLDAPSAERVHSIVDEVFLPLLRTHRES
;
A
#
# COMPACT_ATOMS: atom_id res chain seq x y z
N MET A 1 25.17 -20.50 10.82
CA MET A 1 25.62 -19.23 10.20
C MET A 1 25.97 -18.23 11.31
N LYS A 2 27.19 -17.70 11.37
CA LYS A 2 27.61 -16.80 12.47
C LYS A 2 26.97 -15.41 12.29
N ARG A 3 26.27 -14.92 13.32
CA ARG A 3 25.53 -13.64 13.37
C ARG A 3 26.19 -12.42 12.69
N PRO A 4 27.52 -12.18 12.78
CA PRO A 4 28.14 -11.04 12.10
C PRO A 4 28.12 -11.12 10.56
N GLN A 5 28.18 -12.32 9.97
CA GLN A 5 28.14 -12.47 8.50
C GLN A 5 26.76 -12.15 7.90
N TYR A 6 25.69 -12.39 8.67
CA TYR A 6 24.31 -12.10 8.25
C TYR A 6 24.06 -10.59 8.13
N LEU A 7 24.49 -9.80 9.12
CA LEU A 7 24.31 -8.35 9.09
C LEU A 7 25.15 -7.69 7.99
N THR A 8 26.35 -8.19 7.72
CA THR A 8 27.18 -7.70 6.61
C THR A 8 26.53 -7.98 5.25
N ALA A 9 26.02 -9.20 5.03
CA ALA A 9 25.33 -9.55 3.78
C ALA A 9 24.03 -8.76 3.61
N LEU A 10 23.24 -8.61 4.68
CA LEU A 10 22.03 -7.80 4.68
C LEU A 10 22.35 -6.32 4.37
N GLY A 11 23.38 -5.77 4.99
CA GLY A 11 23.82 -4.39 4.76
C GLY A 11 24.23 -4.13 3.32
N ALA A 12 24.96 -5.05 2.69
CA ALA A 12 25.35 -4.92 1.28
C ALA A 12 24.14 -4.92 0.34
N SER A 13 23.19 -5.84 0.54
CA SER A 13 21.95 -5.87 -0.25
C SER A 13 21.08 -4.63 -0.05
N LEU A 14 20.94 -4.18 1.20
CA LEU A 14 20.19 -2.97 1.53
C LEU A 14 20.83 -1.71 0.94
N ALA A 15 22.16 -1.61 0.94
CA ALA A 15 22.86 -0.46 0.37
C ALA A 15 22.55 -0.29 -1.12
N GLY A 16 22.61 -1.38 -1.90
CA GLY A 16 22.26 -1.36 -3.32
C GLY A 16 20.80 -0.99 -3.57
N PHE A 17 19.87 -1.62 -2.84
CA PHE A 17 18.45 -1.32 -2.92
C PHE A 17 18.12 0.14 -2.59
N LEU A 18 18.69 0.66 -1.49
CA LEU A 18 18.49 2.05 -1.08
C LEU A 18 19.09 3.05 -2.08
N ALA A 19 20.27 2.76 -2.65
CA ALA A 19 20.89 3.63 -3.65
C ALA A 19 20.02 3.73 -4.91
N ILE A 20 19.51 2.61 -5.43
CA ILE A 20 18.61 2.61 -6.60
C ILE A 20 17.32 3.35 -6.27
N THR A 21 16.71 3.06 -5.11
CA THR A 21 15.44 3.70 -4.69
C THR A 21 15.60 5.21 -4.54
N ALA A 22 16.70 5.66 -3.92
CA ALA A 22 17.02 7.08 -3.79
C ALA A 22 17.23 7.75 -5.15
N ALA A 23 17.90 7.08 -6.09
CA ALA A 23 18.08 7.58 -7.46
C ALA A 23 16.74 7.72 -8.21
N VAL A 24 15.86 6.72 -8.13
CA VAL A 24 14.52 6.76 -8.74
C VAL A 24 13.68 7.90 -8.16
N PHE A 25 13.66 8.06 -6.83
CA PHE A 25 12.89 9.13 -6.19
C PHE A 25 13.48 10.51 -6.45
N SER A 26 14.81 10.64 -6.52
CA SER A 26 15.45 11.87 -6.94
C SER A 26 15.06 12.23 -8.38
N GLY A 27 15.07 11.26 -9.30
CA GLY A 27 14.64 11.44 -10.68
C GLY A 27 13.17 11.87 -10.79
N LEU A 28 12.26 11.24 -10.04
CA LEU A 28 10.86 11.62 -9.94
C LEU A 28 10.72 13.08 -9.45
N ARG A 29 11.44 13.44 -8.39
CA ARG A 29 11.38 14.78 -7.81
C ARG A 29 11.92 15.83 -8.77
N ALA A 30 13.00 15.52 -9.49
CA ALA A 30 13.59 16.41 -10.47
C ALA A 30 12.68 16.63 -11.69
N SER A 31 11.95 15.61 -12.13
CA SER A 31 11.08 15.70 -13.32
C SER A 31 9.69 16.28 -13.04
N THR A 32 9.13 16.04 -11.86
CA THR A 32 7.74 16.44 -11.52
C THR A 32 7.65 17.51 -10.45
N GLY A 33 8.70 17.71 -9.65
CA GLY A 33 8.66 18.52 -8.43
C GLY A 33 7.94 17.85 -7.25
N LEU A 34 7.43 16.63 -7.40
CA LEU A 34 6.61 15.94 -6.40
C LEU A 34 7.42 14.93 -5.59
N SER A 35 7.02 14.70 -4.33
CA SER A 35 7.47 13.53 -3.59
C SER A 35 6.75 12.27 -4.12
N PRO A 36 7.26 11.06 -3.83
CA PRO A 36 6.55 9.82 -4.19
C PRO A 36 5.11 9.77 -3.65
N ALA A 37 4.87 10.28 -2.44
CA ALA A 37 3.54 10.34 -1.83
C ALA A 37 2.60 11.30 -2.58
N GLN A 38 3.08 12.47 -2.96
CA GLN A 38 2.33 13.46 -3.73
C GLN A 38 2.06 12.98 -5.15
N PHE A 39 3.03 12.35 -5.79
CA PHE A 39 2.87 11.76 -7.12
C PHE A 39 1.78 10.67 -7.10
N ARG A 40 1.81 9.78 -6.10
CA ARG A 40 0.76 8.79 -5.86
C ARG A 40 -0.61 9.46 -5.71
N GLU A 41 -0.74 10.51 -4.91
CA GLU A 41 -2.00 11.24 -4.72
C GLU A 41 -2.52 11.83 -6.03
N GLN A 42 -1.64 12.44 -6.82
CA GLN A 42 -2.01 13.03 -8.11
C GLN A 42 -2.49 11.98 -9.11
N VAL A 43 -1.76 10.87 -9.26
CA VAL A 43 -2.12 9.80 -10.22
C VAL A 43 -3.41 9.09 -9.81
N MET A 44 -3.63 8.92 -8.50
CA MET A 44 -4.78 8.18 -7.97
C MET A 44 -6.01 9.07 -7.74
N GLY A 45 -6.05 10.27 -8.30
CA GLY A 45 -7.25 11.12 -8.28
C GLY A 45 -7.54 11.81 -6.94
N GLY A 46 -6.54 11.94 -6.05
CA GLY A 46 -6.65 12.77 -4.87
C GLY A 46 -7.62 12.27 -3.79
N GLU A 47 -7.93 10.97 -3.72
CA GLU A 47 -8.61 10.39 -2.56
C GLU A 47 -7.66 10.40 -1.35
N LEU A 48 -7.52 11.59 -0.74
CA LEU A 48 -6.67 11.88 0.41
C LEU A 48 -7.05 11.04 1.63
N LEU A 49 -8.31 10.60 1.69
CA LEU A 49 -8.88 9.84 2.78
C LEU A 49 -9.37 8.49 2.27
N PRO A 50 -8.83 7.35 2.78
CA PRO A 50 -9.27 6.02 2.39
C PRO A 50 -10.79 5.84 2.47
N GLN A 51 -11.45 6.43 3.47
CA GLN A 51 -12.90 6.35 3.68
C GLN A 51 -13.75 7.05 2.60
N THR A 52 -13.20 8.02 1.85
CA THR A 52 -13.95 8.71 0.79
C THR A 52 -13.98 7.92 -0.51
N ARG A 53 -13.35 6.74 -0.55
CA ARG A 53 -13.37 5.88 -1.72
C ARG A 53 -14.78 5.48 -2.09
N ALA A 54 -15.12 5.60 -3.37
CA ALA A 54 -16.47 5.28 -3.87
C ALA A 54 -16.90 3.85 -3.52
N ILE A 55 -15.97 2.90 -3.41
CA ILE A 55 -16.28 1.53 -2.96
C ILE A 55 -16.77 1.49 -1.51
N TYR A 56 -16.14 2.25 -0.61
CA TYR A 56 -16.53 2.30 0.80
C TYR A 56 -17.78 3.14 1.02
N GLN A 57 -17.96 4.24 0.27
CA GLN A 57 -19.21 5.00 0.29
C GLN A 57 -20.40 4.12 -0.12
N ARG A 58 -20.24 3.29 -1.16
CA ARG A 58 -21.29 2.34 -1.59
C ARG A 58 -21.55 1.25 -0.56
N ALA A 59 -20.51 0.72 0.08
CA ALA A 59 -20.66 -0.26 1.15
C ALA A 59 -21.37 0.34 2.38
N ALA A 60 -21.01 1.57 2.77
CA ALA A 60 -21.67 2.31 3.84
C ALA A 60 -23.15 2.57 3.53
N ALA A 61 -23.47 2.97 2.29
CA ALA A 61 -24.85 3.16 1.84
C ALA A 61 -25.71 1.88 1.90
N ARG A 62 -25.08 0.70 1.79
CA ARG A 62 -25.74 -0.61 1.98
C ARG A 62 -25.79 -1.07 3.45
N GLY A 63 -25.25 -0.28 4.38
CA GLY A 63 -25.12 -0.67 5.78
C GLY A 63 -24.07 -1.77 6.02
N GLU A 64 -23.20 -2.02 5.04
CA GLU A 64 -22.19 -3.07 5.13
C GLU A 64 -21.00 -2.67 5.99
N ILE A 65 -20.67 -1.38 6.12
CA ILE A 65 -19.57 -0.88 6.96
C ILE A 65 -19.92 0.51 7.52
N ASP A 66 -19.24 0.89 8.59
CA ASP A 66 -19.16 2.28 9.06
C ASP A 66 -17.71 2.76 8.90
N PRO A 67 -17.36 3.45 7.78
CA PRO A 67 -15.98 3.85 7.49
C PRO A 67 -15.37 4.78 8.55
N GLU A 68 -16.19 5.58 9.24
CA GLU A 68 -15.71 6.53 10.26
C GLU A 68 -15.26 5.82 11.54
N ARG A 69 -15.74 4.59 11.77
CA ARG A 69 -15.33 3.74 12.90
C ARG A 69 -14.14 2.84 12.58
N ILE A 70 -13.72 2.76 11.32
CA ILE A 70 -12.63 1.89 10.88
C ILE A 70 -11.34 2.72 10.79
N PRO A 71 -10.21 2.27 11.36
CA PRO A 71 -8.96 2.99 11.22
C PRO A 71 -8.59 3.24 9.74
N PRO A 72 -8.19 4.46 9.36
CA PRO A 72 -7.85 4.78 7.96
C PRO A 72 -6.79 3.86 7.36
N ALA A 73 -5.83 3.39 8.17
CA ALA A 73 -4.81 2.44 7.73
C ALA A 73 -5.41 1.10 7.27
N VAL A 74 -6.47 0.61 7.91
CA VAL A 74 -7.16 -0.63 7.51
C VAL A 74 -7.87 -0.43 6.17
N LEU A 75 -8.54 0.71 5.98
CA LEU A 75 -9.18 1.07 4.71
C LEU A 75 -8.17 1.33 3.58
N ALA A 76 -6.95 1.76 3.89
CA ALA A 76 -5.90 1.95 2.90
C ALA A 76 -5.24 0.64 2.45
N LEU A 77 -5.16 -0.34 3.36
CA LEU A 77 -4.35 -1.55 3.24
C LEU A 77 -4.50 -2.31 1.91
N PRO A 78 -5.70 -2.65 1.40
CA PRO A 78 -5.80 -3.43 0.18
C PRO A 78 -5.20 -2.70 -1.03
N PHE A 79 -5.32 -1.37 -1.06
CA PHE A 79 -4.74 -0.54 -2.12
C PHE A 79 -3.22 -0.38 -1.96
N ASP A 80 -2.74 -0.34 -0.71
CA ASP A 80 -1.31 -0.27 -0.42
C ASP A 80 -0.59 -1.56 -0.84
N LEU A 81 -1.19 -2.73 -0.56
CA LEU A 81 -0.67 -4.02 -1.01
C LEU A 81 -0.72 -4.16 -2.53
N LEU A 82 -1.82 -3.77 -3.17
CA LEU A 82 -1.92 -3.76 -4.64
C LEU A 82 -0.84 -2.89 -5.27
N ARG A 83 -0.61 -1.68 -4.74
CA ARG A 83 0.43 -0.77 -5.23
C ARG A 83 1.83 -1.29 -4.99
N HIS A 84 2.07 -1.95 -3.86
CA HIS A 84 3.34 -2.63 -3.61
C HIS A 84 3.62 -3.68 -4.68
N ASP A 85 2.67 -4.57 -4.94
CA ASP A 85 2.81 -5.63 -5.95
C ASP A 85 3.12 -5.01 -7.32
N LEU A 86 2.32 -4.04 -7.77
CA LEU A 86 2.55 -3.29 -9.02
C LEU A 86 3.92 -2.64 -9.10
N LEU A 87 4.43 -2.07 -8.01
CA LEU A 87 5.74 -1.41 -8.00
C LEU A 87 6.90 -2.42 -8.03
N MET A 88 6.71 -3.61 -7.46
CA MET A 88 7.76 -4.63 -7.39
C MET A 88 7.83 -5.50 -8.65
N SER A 89 6.69 -5.79 -9.28
CA SER A 89 6.62 -6.59 -10.51
C SER A 89 6.57 -5.75 -11.79
N LEU A 90 6.16 -4.48 -11.67
CA LEU A 90 5.75 -3.65 -12.81
C LEU A 90 4.63 -4.26 -13.65
N ASP A 91 3.81 -5.13 -13.03
CA ASP A 91 2.72 -5.84 -13.67
C ASP A 91 1.51 -5.97 -12.73
N ALA A 92 0.31 -6.07 -13.31
CA ALA A 92 -0.90 -6.25 -12.54
C ALA A 92 -0.85 -7.56 -11.73
N PRO A 93 -1.25 -7.55 -10.44
CA PRO A 93 -1.27 -8.76 -9.66
C PRO A 93 -2.33 -9.74 -10.20
N SER A 94 -2.06 -11.04 -10.03
CA SER A 94 -3.00 -12.09 -10.43
C SER A 94 -4.32 -11.99 -9.68
N ALA A 95 -5.39 -12.53 -10.24
CA ALA A 95 -6.69 -12.60 -9.57
C ALA A 95 -6.61 -13.35 -8.23
N GLU A 96 -5.81 -14.41 -8.16
CA GLU A 96 -5.53 -15.14 -6.92
C GLU A 96 -4.88 -14.25 -5.86
N ARG A 97 -3.92 -13.40 -6.26
CA ARG A 97 -3.28 -12.46 -5.34
C ARG A 97 -4.26 -11.41 -4.83
N VAL A 98 -5.14 -10.89 -5.69
CA VAL A 98 -6.20 -9.96 -5.30
C VAL A 98 -7.15 -10.62 -4.29
N HIS A 99 -7.55 -11.89 -4.50
CA HIS A 99 -8.37 -12.63 -3.52
C HIS A 99 -7.64 -12.78 -2.18
N SER A 100 -6.36 -13.16 -2.17
CA SER A 100 -5.59 -13.24 -0.92
C SER A 100 -5.55 -11.89 -0.17
N ILE A 101 -5.31 -10.78 -0.89
CA ILE A 101 -5.32 -9.43 -0.29
C ILE A 101 -6.68 -9.11 0.36
N VAL A 102 -7.79 -9.44 -0.32
CA VAL A 102 -9.14 -9.09 0.16
C VAL A 102 -9.61 -10.06 1.24
N ASP A 103 -9.65 -11.34 0.94
CA ASP A 103 -10.34 -12.37 1.74
C ASP A 103 -9.51 -12.84 2.93
N GLU A 104 -8.20 -12.91 2.79
CA GLU A 104 -7.31 -13.43 3.83
C GLU A 104 -6.73 -12.32 4.71
N VAL A 105 -6.61 -11.09 4.21
CA VAL A 105 -6.01 -9.97 4.93
C VAL A 105 -7.02 -8.89 5.30
N PHE A 106 -7.64 -8.24 4.31
CA PHE A 106 -8.46 -7.06 4.55
C PHE A 106 -9.77 -7.37 5.27
N LEU A 107 -10.56 -8.35 4.81
CA LEU A 107 -11.86 -8.67 5.40
C LEU A 107 -11.77 -9.18 6.84
N PRO A 108 -10.81 -10.03 7.24
CA PRO A 108 -10.64 -10.41 8.64
C PRO A 108 -10.34 -9.20 9.54
N LEU A 109 -9.43 -8.32 9.14
CA LEU A 109 -9.10 -7.10 9.89
C LEU A 109 -10.31 -6.17 9.99
N LEU A 110 -11.06 -6.02 8.90
CA LEU A 110 -12.28 -5.21 8.86
C LEU A 110 -13.32 -5.73 9.87
N ARG A 111 -13.51 -7.04 9.98
CA ARG A 111 -14.45 -7.67 10.93
C ARG A 111 -14.07 -7.37 12.37
N THR A 112 -12.79 -7.45 12.73
CA THR A 112 -12.32 -7.12 14.08
C THR A 112 -12.72 -5.70 14.51
N HIS A 113 -12.68 -4.74 13.59
CA HIS A 113 -13.08 -3.36 13.85
C HIS A 113 -14.60 -3.10 13.82
N ARG A 114 -15.40 -4.04 13.31
CA ARG A 114 -16.87 -3.94 13.34
C ARG A 114 -17.49 -4.45 14.63
N GLU A 115 -16.83 -5.43 15.25
CA GLU A 115 -17.29 -6.08 16.48
C GLU A 115 -16.84 -5.34 17.76
N SER A 116 -15.96 -4.33 17.62
CA SER A 116 -15.46 -3.47 18.70
C SER A 116 -16.27 -2.18 18.85
#